data_AF-A0A816B5E3-F1
#
_entry.id   AF-A0A816B5E3-F1
#
_cell.length_a   1.000
_cell.length_b   1.000
_cell.length_c   1.000
_cell.angle_alpha   90.00
_cell.angle_beta   90.00
_cell.angle_gamma   90.00
#
_symmetry.space_group_name_H-M   'P 1'
#
loop_
_entity.id
_entity.type
_entity.pdbx_description
1 polymer ?
#
loop_
_entity_poly.entity_id
_entity_poly.type
_entity_poly.pdbx_seq_one_letter_code
_entity_poly.pdbx_strand_id
1 'polypeptide(L)'
;MLVSPMDEPHDVTLRPMSEDPSLESFSITDKQLVINIIEISFVRGRPDREGNLESDNQAVNRVLERCISLDITKFHLICFTFSITAGIRSDDIDVLQLFIKCVGPELSRNSCLIITHAEAKTEEQRDKLRQELLNDSHFNNISNYFERGILFAGSINYDDYQAGNTCIIDHFMTIIGYRKELLDEICKDCQPFQFHSLSSRENDETEKLPKEGHTVATENSIRNMISCPIL
;
A
#
# COMPACT_ATOMS: atom_id res chain seq x y z
N MET A 1 -3.58 25.98 -19.01
CA MET A 1 -2.22 25.49 -19.30
C MET A 1 -2.23 23.99 -19.11
N LEU A 2 -1.63 23.22 -20.02
CA LEU A 2 -1.28 21.83 -19.73
C LEU A 2 0.02 21.90 -18.91
N VAL A 3 -0.05 21.50 -17.64
CA VAL A 3 1.15 21.24 -16.83
C VAL A 3 1.79 19.98 -17.41
N SER A 4 3.12 19.93 -17.55
CA SER A 4 3.75 18.70 -18.01
C SER A 4 3.51 17.61 -16.96
N PRO A 5 3.11 16.37 -17.34
CA PRO A 5 3.02 15.26 -16.38
C PRO A 5 4.40 14.86 -15.81
N MET A 6 5.48 15.48 -16.31
CA MET A 6 6.87 15.32 -15.89
C MET A 6 7.45 16.60 -15.27
N ASP A 7 6.66 17.67 -15.08
CA ASP A 7 7.07 18.79 -14.24
C ASP A 7 7.05 18.29 -12.79
N GLU A 8 8.17 17.77 -12.30
CA GLU A 8 8.37 17.58 -10.85
C GLU A 8 8.08 18.93 -10.18
N PRO A 9 7.07 19.03 -9.29
CA PRO A 9 6.94 20.22 -8.45
C PRO A 9 8.28 20.43 -7.74
N HIS A 10 8.76 21.67 -7.63
CA HIS A 10 10.07 21.95 -7.03
C HIS A 10 10.22 21.47 -5.57
N ASP A 11 9.11 21.05 -4.95
CA ASP A 11 9.03 20.46 -3.61
C ASP A 11 9.01 18.90 -3.60
N VAL A 12 8.94 18.24 -4.75
CA VAL A 12 8.99 16.76 -4.90
C VAL A 12 10.40 16.35 -5.28
N THR A 13 11.29 16.32 -4.30
CA THR A 13 12.51 15.52 -4.43
C THR A 13 12.14 14.04 -4.35
N LEU A 14 12.66 13.22 -5.28
CA LEU A 14 12.75 11.78 -5.08
C LEU A 14 13.46 11.53 -3.75
N ARG A 15 12.70 11.21 -2.70
CA ARG A 15 13.30 10.89 -1.40
C ARG A 15 14.12 9.60 -1.59
N PRO A 16 15.39 9.56 -1.16
CA PRO A 16 16.09 8.27 -1.06
C PRO A 16 15.23 7.35 -0.18
N MET A 17 15.15 6.04 -0.51
CA MET A 17 14.23 5.10 0.15
C MET A 17 14.21 5.33 1.66
N SER A 18 13.10 5.88 2.14
CA SER A 18 13.02 6.41 3.49
C SER A 18 12.96 5.25 4.47
N GLU A 19 13.96 5.19 5.35
CA GLU A 19 14.01 4.19 6.41
C GLU A 19 12.85 4.30 7.40
N ASP A 20 12.25 5.49 7.49
CA ASP A 20 11.07 5.79 8.30
C ASP A 20 9.83 5.92 7.39
N PRO A 21 8.65 5.41 7.81
CA PRO A 21 7.41 5.61 7.09
C PRO A 21 7.11 7.08 6.79
N SER A 22 6.92 7.42 5.51
CA SER A 22 6.49 8.74 5.06
C SER A 22 4.96 8.84 5.12
N LEU A 23 4.47 9.94 5.67
CA LEU A 23 3.06 10.32 5.62
C LEU A 23 2.88 11.47 4.62
N GLU A 24 2.00 11.29 3.65
CA GLU A 24 1.61 12.30 2.67
C GLU A 24 0.09 12.47 2.67
N SER A 25 -0.39 13.72 2.62
CA SER A 25 -1.82 14.04 2.72
C SER A 25 -2.31 14.78 1.47
N PHE A 26 -3.38 14.26 0.86
CA PHE A 26 -3.98 14.76 -0.37
C PHE A 26 -5.46 15.10 -0.15
N SER A 27 -5.94 16.23 -0.66
CA SER A 27 -7.36 16.60 -0.61
C SER A 27 -8.04 16.40 -1.96
N ILE A 28 -9.16 15.65 -1.96
CA ILE A 28 -10.06 15.50 -3.11
C ILE A 28 -11.28 16.37 -2.83
N THR A 29 -11.23 17.62 -3.29
CA THR A 29 -12.17 18.70 -2.96
C THR A 29 -13.61 18.40 -3.39
N ASP A 30 -13.81 17.80 -4.56
CA ASP A 30 -15.13 17.43 -5.09
C ASP A 30 -15.81 16.31 -4.29
N LYS A 31 -15.02 15.46 -3.62
CA LYS A 31 -15.50 14.39 -2.73
C LYS A 31 -15.45 14.73 -1.23
N GLN A 32 -15.00 15.94 -0.86
CA GLN A 32 -14.74 16.35 0.53
C GLN A 32 -13.90 15.34 1.33
N LEU A 33 -12.95 14.70 0.63
CA LEU A 33 -12.16 13.58 1.12
C LEU A 33 -10.72 14.02 1.36
N VAL A 34 -10.12 13.56 2.46
CA VAL A 34 -8.67 13.66 2.70
C VAL A 34 -8.09 12.26 2.66
N ILE A 35 -7.14 12.01 1.77
CA ILE A 35 -6.40 10.75 1.68
C ILE A 35 -5.05 10.96 2.36
N ASN A 36 -4.76 10.13 3.36
CA ASN A 36 -3.44 10.04 3.97
C ASN A 36 -2.76 8.77 3.44
N ILE A 37 -1.67 8.91 2.71
CA ILE A 37 -0.85 7.79 2.22
C ILE A 37 0.33 7.62 3.17
N ILE A 38 0.53 6.39 3.64
CA ILE A 38 1.63 6.00 4.52
C ILE A 38 2.46 4.99 3.74
N GLU A 39 3.62 5.40 3.25
CA GLU A 39 4.53 4.50 2.53
C GLU A 39 5.47 3.81 3.52
N ILE A 40 5.64 2.50 3.36
CA ILE A 40 6.40 1.63 4.27
C ILE A 40 7.32 0.72 3.44
N SER A 41 8.64 0.90 3.56
CA SER A 41 9.62 0.02 2.94
C SER A 41 10.08 -1.09 3.90
N PHE A 42 9.90 -2.36 3.53
CA PHE A 42 10.49 -3.48 4.25
C PHE A 42 11.90 -3.79 3.74
N VAL A 43 12.92 -3.34 4.47
CA VAL A 43 14.34 -3.65 4.18
C VAL A 43 14.80 -4.79 5.07
N ARG A 44 14.88 -6.01 4.51
CA ARG A 44 15.39 -7.20 5.21
C ARG A 44 16.86 -7.06 5.61
N GLY A 45 17.23 -7.64 6.76
CA GLY A 45 18.63 -7.80 7.18
C GLY A 45 19.36 -6.49 7.51
N ARG A 46 18.63 -5.41 7.78
CA ARG A 46 19.19 -4.12 8.19
C ARG A 46 20.03 -4.28 9.48
N PRO A 47 21.26 -3.75 9.59
CA PRO A 47 21.91 -3.65 10.89
C PRO A 47 21.14 -2.68 11.82
N ASP A 48 20.85 -3.12 13.03
CA ASP A 48 20.33 -2.28 14.12
C ASP A 48 21.38 -1.23 14.56
N ARG A 49 21.06 -0.43 15.57
CA ARG A 49 21.97 0.62 16.07
C ARG A 49 23.27 0.07 16.69
N GLU A 50 23.35 -1.22 16.93
CA GLU A 50 24.51 -1.93 17.50
C GLU A 50 25.26 -2.78 16.44
N GLY A 51 24.72 -2.88 15.22
CA GLY A 51 25.32 -3.59 14.08
C GLY A 51 24.79 -5.01 13.87
N ASN A 52 23.81 -5.47 14.63
CA ASN A 52 23.21 -6.80 14.48
C ASN A 52 22.16 -6.79 13.37
N LEU A 53 22.03 -7.85 12.56
CA LEU A 53 20.93 -7.93 11.59
C LEU A 53 19.58 -7.96 12.33
N GLU A 54 18.78 -6.93 12.07
CA GLU A 54 17.41 -6.77 12.52
C GLU A 54 16.56 -7.91 11.97
N SER A 55 15.82 -8.56 12.87
CA SER A 55 14.87 -9.61 12.50
C SER A 55 13.63 -9.00 11.85
N ASP A 56 13.02 -9.71 10.89
CA ASP A 56 11.81 -9.26 10.18
C ASP A 56 10.68 -8.82 11.13
N ASN A 57 10.59 -9.40 12.33
CA ASN A 57 9.64 -9.01 13.39
C ASN A 57 9.85 -7.57 13.89
N GLN A 58 11.10 -7.13 14.04
CA GLN A 58 11.44 -5.79 14.54
C GLN A 58 11.11 -4.73 13.49
N ALA A 59 11.32 -5.02 12.21
CA ALA A 59 10.91 -4.15 11.10
C ALA A 59 9.38 -3.95 11.08
N VAL A 60 8.60 -5.04 11.19
CA VAL A 60 7.14 -4.96 11.31
C VAL A 60 6.72 -4.16 12.55
N ASN A 61 7.29 -4.43 13.72
CA ASN A 61 6.93 -3.72 14.95
C ASN A 61 7.23 -2.22 14.87
N ARG A 62 8.38 -1.82 14.33
CA ARG A 62 8.74 -0.39 14.16
C ARG A 62 7.73 0.36 13.29
N VAL A 63 7.26 -0.28 12.21
CA VAL A 63 6.21 0.29 11.34
C VAL A 63 4.91 0.52 12.10
N LEU A 64 4.50 -0.47 12.91
CA LEU A 64 3.28 -0.40 13.71
C LEU A 64 3.38 0.64 14.84
N GLU A 65 4.52 0.69 15.53
CA GLU A 65 4.85 1.74 16.50
C GLU A 65 4.85 3.14 15.85
N ARG A 66 5.36 3.27 14.63
CA ARG A 66 5.33 4.54 13.90
C ARG A 66 3.91 4.98 13.58
N CYS A 67 3.06 4.06 13.10
CA CYS A 67 1.64 4.35 12.85
C CYS A 67 0.93 4.83 14.12
N ILE A 68 1.17 4.17 15.26
CA ILE A 68 0.67 4.62 16.58
C ILE A 68 1.21 6.02 16.92
N SER A 69 2.50 6.29 16.71
CA SER A 69 3.12 7.60 17.02
C SER A 69 2.60 8.77 16.18
N LEU A 70 1.86 8.48 15.11
CA LEU A 70 1.21 9.44 14.21
C LEU A 70 -0.31 9.51 14.44
N ASP A 71 -0.81 8.92 15.54
CA ASP A 71 -2.23 8.73 15.88
C ASP A 71 -3.05 7.95 14.82
N ILE A 72 -2.37 7.18 13.96
CA ILE A 72 -2.99 6.41 12.86
C ILE A 72 -3.41 5.04 13.38
N THR A 73 -4.66 4.99 13.85
CA THR A 73 -5.29 3.80 14.44
C THR A 73 -6.23 3.05 13.49
N LYS A 74 -6.45 3.57 12.27
CA LYS A 74 -7.45 3.06 11.32
C LYS A 74 -6.94 3.09 9.88
N PHE A 75 -7.07 1.99 9.15
CA PHE A 75 -6.68 1.83 7.74
C PHE A 75 -7.89 1.48 6.89
N HIS A 76 -8.11 2.25 5.82
CA HIS A 76 -9.24 2.04 4.91
C HIS A 76 -8.84 1.12 3.75
N LEU A 77 -7.59 1.25 3.29
CA LEU A 77 -6.98 0.42 2.26
C LEU A 77 -5.52 0.11 2.65
N ILE A 78 -5.06 -1.10 2.34
CA ILE A 78 -3.69 -1.58 2.55
C ILE A 78 -3.24 -2.15 1.21
N CYS A 79 -2.19 -1.58 0.64
CA CYS A 79 -1.71 -1.88 -0.70
C CYS A 79 -0.35 -2.57 -0.61
N PHE A 80 -0.27 -3.83 -1.04
CA PHE A 80 1.01 -4.53 -1.19
C PHE A 80 1.45 -4.44 -2.65
N THR A 81 2.66 -3.97 -2.90
CA THR A 81 3.11 -3.59 -4.25
C THR A 81 4.21 -4.51 -4.76
N PHE A 82 3.98 -5.13 -5.93
CA PHE A 82 4.95 -5.96 -6.64
C PHE A 82 5.21 -5.45 -8.06
N SER A 83 6.46 -5.56 -8.52
CA SER A 83 6.81 -5.30 -9.92
C SER A 83 6.72 -6.58 -10.77
N ILE A 84 6.11 -6.49 -11.95
CA ILE A 84 6.14 -7.57 -12.95
C ILE A 84 7.59 -7.94 -13.34
N THR A 85 8.50 -6.97 -13.36
CA THR A 85 9.89 -7.20 -13.79
C THR A 85 10.75 -7.88 -12.71
N ALA A 86 10.38 -7.72 -11.42
CA ALA A 86 11.03 -8.42 -10.31
C ALA A 86 10.40 -9.81 -10.06
N GLY A 87 9.10 -9.95 -10.34
CA GLY A 87 8.31 -11.11 -9.95
C GLY A 87 7.88 -11.03 -8.47
N ILE A 88 7.41 -12.17 -7.94
CA ILE A 88 7.15 -12.34 -6.50
C ILE A 88 8.11 -13.41 -6.01
N ARG A 89 8.93 -13.08 -5.01
CA ARG A 89 9.90 -13.99 -4.40
C ARG A 89 9.29 -14.68 -3.18
N SER A 90 9.85 -15.82 -2.78
CA SER A 90 9.47 -16.47 -1.52
C SER A 90 9.70 -15.55 -0.32
N ASP A 91 10.77 -14.78 -0.36
CA ASP A 91 11.15 -13.80 0.67
C ASP A 91 10.05 -12.77 0.94
N ASP A 92 9.41 -12.30 -0.14
CA ASP A 92 8.33 -11.31 -0.13
C ASP A 92 7.08 -11.85 0.56
N ILE A 93 6.79 -13.12 0.27
CA ILE A 93 5.65 -13.87 0.80
C ILE A 93 5.85 -14.14 2.29
N ASP A 94 7.06 -14.46 2.72
CA ASP A 94 7.41 -14.63 4.14
C ASP A 94 7.20 -13.33 4.93
N VAL A 95 7.68 -12.18 4.41
CA VAL A 95 7.49 -10.86 5.05
C VAL A 95 6.01 -10.50 5.13
N LEU A 96 5.25 -10.74 4.06
CA LEU A 96 3.80 -10.52 4.04
C LEU A 96 3.08 -11.39 5.10
N GLN A 97 3.39 -12.69 5.14
CA GLN A 97 2.82 -13.61 6.13
C GLN A 97 3.16 -13.18 7.57
N LEU A 98 4.37 -12.66 7.80
CA LEU A 98 4.77 -12.15 9.09
C LEU A 98 4.00 -10.90 9.48
N PHE A 99 3.87 -9.93 8.57
CA PHE A 99 3.07 -8.72 8.78
C PHE A 99 1.62 -9.07 9.14
N ILE A 100 1.01 -9.99 8.38
CA ILE A 100 -0.35 -10.49 8.65
C ILE A 100 -0.45 -11.18 10.00
N LYS A 101 0.56 -11.97 10.39
CA LYS A 101 0.59 -12.66 11.69
C LYS A 101 0.68 -11.67 12.86
N CYS A 102 1.46 -10.60 12.73
CA CYS A 102 1.58 -9.54 13.75
C CYS A 102 0.29 -8.71 13.86
N VAL A 103 -0.25 -8.26 12.73
CA VAL A 103 -1.40 -7.35 12.67
C VAL A 103 -2.72 -8.09 12.92
N GLY A 104 -2.87 -9.29 12.39
CA GLY A 104 -4.05 -10.15 12.49
C GLY A 104 -4.78 -10.31 11.15
N PRO A 105 -5.44 -11.46 10.91
CA PRO A 105 -5.99 -11.81 9.60
C PRO A 105 -7.10 -10.88 9.10
N GLU A 106 -7.75 -10.12 9.99
CA GLU A 106 -8.82 -9.19 9.65
C GLU A 106 -8.41 -8.07 8.68
N LEU A 107 -7.10 -7.81 8.54
CA LEU A 107 -6.54 -6.84 7.60
C LEU A 107 -6.83 -7.20 6.13
N SER A 108 -7.19 -8.46 5.83
CA SER A 108 -7.50 -8.96 4.49
C SER A 108 -8.63 -8.16 3.80
N ARG A 109 -9.68 -7.83 4.55
CA ARG A 109 -10.88 -7.09 4.10
C ARG A 109 -10.59 -5.69 3.56
N ASN A 110 -9.43 -5.14 3.92
CA ASN A 110 -8.96 -3.83 3.51
C ASN A 110 -7.71 -3.93 2.61
N SER A 111 -7.28 -5.14 2.20
CA SER A 111 -6.04 -5.35 1.46
C SER A 111 -6.23 -5.64 -0.01
N CYS A 112 -5.49 -4.92 -0.87
CA CYS A 112 -5.32 -5.23 -2.29
C CYS A 112 -3.86 -5.55 -2.61
N LEU A 113 -3.67 -6.21 -3.75
CA LEU A 113 -2.38 -6.27 -4.42
C LEU A 113 -2.32 -5.19 -5.51
N ILE A 114 -1.22 -4.44 -5.58
CA ILE A 114 -0.90 -3.53 -6.68
C ILE A 114 0.25 -4.11 -7.49
N ILE A 115 0.03 -4.30 -8.78
CA ILE A 115 1.05 -4.75 -9.72
C ILE A 115 1.57 -3.56 -10.55
N THR A 116 2.87 -3.33 -10.53
CA THR A 116 3.55 -2.25 -11.29
C THR A 116 4.27 -2.77 -12.55
N HIS A 117 4.63 -1.84 -13.44
CA HIS A 117 5.29 -2.12 -14.72
C HIS A 117 4.44 -2.98 -15.67
N ALA A 118 3.15 -2.66 -15.72
CA ALA A 118 2.13 -3.33 -16.52
C ALA A 118 1.61 -2.49 -17.70
N GLU A 119 2.03 -1.22 -17.81
CA GLU A 119 1.55 -0.23 -18.78
C GLU A 119 1.71 -0.63 -20.25
N ALA A 120 2.69 -1.48 -20.57
CA ALA A 120 2.90 -2.03 -21.91
C ALA A 120 2.05 -3.27 -22.22
N LYS A 121 1.28 -3.81 -21.25
CA LYS A 121 0.43 -5.00 -21.44
C LYS A 121 -0.99 -4.61 -21.85
N THR A 122 -1.58 -5.36 -22.77
CA THR A 122 -3.02 -5.25 -23.08
C THR A 122 -3.89 -5.71 -21.91
N GLU A 123 -5.18 -5.38 -21.93
CA GLU A 123 -6.14 -5.84 -20.91
C GLU A 123 -6.19 -7.36 -20.80
N GLU A 124 -6.30 -8.08 -21.92
CA GLU A 124 -6.26 -9.55 -21.99
C GLU A 124 -4.97 -10.14 -21.40
N GLN A 125 -3.81 -9.49 -21.62
CA GLN A 125 -2.53 -9.92 -21.04
C GLN A 125 -2.47 -9.68 -19.52
N ARG A 126 -3.17 -8.65 -19.00
CA ARG A 126 -3.27 -8.36 -17.56
C ARG A 126 -4.24 -9.30 -16.86
N ASP A 127 -5.35 -9.66 -17.50
CA ASP A 127 -6.25 -10.67 -16.98
C ASP A 127 -5.60 -12.05 -16.99
N LYS A 128 -4.84 -12.40 -18.04
CA LYS A 128 -4.00 -13.60 -18.04
C LYS A 128 -3.01 -13.59 -16.88
N LEU A 129 -2.33 -12.46 -16.62
CA LEU A 129 -1.41 -12.33 -15.48
C LEU A 129 -2.10 -12.48 -14.12
N ARG A 130 -3.31 -11.90 -13.93
CA ARG A 130 -4.13 -12.11 -12.74
C ARG A 130 -4.42 -13.60 -12.52
N GLN A 131 -4.79 -14.32 -13.58
CA GLN A 131 -5.03 -15.77 -13.51
C GLN A 131 -3.74 -16.56 -13.24
N GLU A 132 -2.62 -16.20 -13.86
CA GLU A 132 -1.33 -16.85 -13.63
C GLU A 132 -0.89 -16.72 -12.16
N LEU A 133 -1.04 -15.53 -11.57
CA LEU A 133 -0.75 -15.30 -10.15
C LEU A 133 -1.67 -16.10 -9.22
N LEU A 134 -2.99 -16.11 -9.48
CA LEU A 134 -3.93 -16.87 -8.67
C LEU A 134 -3.71 -18.40 -8.73
N ASN A 135 -3.06 -18.90 -9.79
CA ASN A 135 -2.69 -20.31 -9.95
C ASN A 135 -1.26 -20.63 -9.49
N ASP A 136 -0.44 -19.65 -9.13
CA ASP A 136 0.91 -19.88 -8.61
C ASP A 136 0.87 -20.52 -7.21
N SER A 137 1.67 -21.55 -6.98
CA SER A 137 1.61 -22.34 -5.74
C SER A 137 2.13 -21.60 -4.51
N HIS A 138 2.94 -20.55 -4.68
CA HIS A 138 3.40 -19.72 -3.57
C HIS A 138 2.40 -18.59 -3.28
N PHE A 139 1.95 -17.88 -4.33
CA PHE A 139 0.96 -16.81 -4.21
C PHE A 139 -0.40 -17.32 -3.74
N ASN A 140 -0.84 -18.53 -4.11
CA ASN A 140 -2.10 -19.09 -3.65
C ASN A 140 -2.17 -19.30 -2.11
N ASN A 141 -1.04 -19.33 -1.40
CA ASN A 141 -1.03 -19.35 0.06
C ASN A 141 -1.37 -17.99 0.70
N ILE A 142 -1.27 -16.90 -0.08
CA ILE A 142 -1.52 -15.52 0.35
C ILE A 142 -2.65 -14.83 -0.43
N SER A 143 -3.15 -15.43 -1.51
CA SER A 143 -4.20 -14.88 -2.38
C SER A 143 -5.44 -14.43 -1.61
N ASN A 144 -5.87 -15.23 -0.63
CA ASN A 144 -7.01 -14.95 0.25
C ASN A 144 -6.86 -13.70 1.13
N TYR A 145 -5.65 -13.16 1.29
CA TYR A 145 -5.45 -11.90 2.01
C TYR A 145 -5.76 -10.67 1.17
N PHE A 146 -5.86 -10.78 -0.16
CA PHE A 146 -6.15 -9.65 -1.04
C PHE A 146 -7.65 -9.57 -1.38
N GLU A 147 -8.53 -9.45 -0.38
CA GLU A 147 -10.00 -9.44 -0.61
C GLU A 147 -10.47 -8.23 -1.44
N ARG A 148 -9.68 -7.15 -1.51
CA ARG A 148 -9.92 -6.00 -2.41
C ARG A 148 -9.49 -6.27 -3.87
N GLY A 149 -8.86 -7.41 -4.13
CA GLY A 149 -8.45 -7.86 -5.45
C GLY A 149 -7.04 -7.43 -5.88
N ILE A 150 -6.77 -7.65 -7.17
CA ILE A 150 -5.50 -7.36 -7.84
C ILE A 150 -5.67 -6.18 -8.79
N LEU A 151 -5.13 -5.05 -8.38
CA LEU A 151 -5.10 -3.78 -9.10
C LEU A 151 -3.76 -3.60 -9.83
N PHE A 152 -3.71 -2.62 -10.73
CA PHE A 152 -2.50 -2.23 -11.43
C PHE A 152 -2.13 -0.77 -11.10
N ALA A 153 -0.84 -0.47 -11.20
CA ALA A 153 -0.30 0.89 -11.21
C ALA A 153 0.85 0.97 -12.21
N GLY A 154 1.29 2.18 -12.56
CA GLY A 154 2.37 2.37 -13.51
C GLY A 154 2.83 3.82 -13.61
N SER A 155 3.99 3.99 -14.24
CA SER A 155 4.63 5.26 -14.51
C SER A 155 5.07 5.32 -15.97
N ILE A 156 5.31 6.52 -16.49
CA ILE A 156 5.89 6.68 -17.82
C ILE A 156 7.39 6.38 -17.72
N ASN A 157 7.88 5.47 -18.55
CA ASN A 157 9.31 5.24 -18.69
C ASN A 157 9.99 6.51 -19.22
N TYR A 158 11.01 6.99 -18.48
CA TYR A 158 11.70 8.24 -18.80
C TYR A 158 12.49 8.16 -20.11
N ASP A 159 13.14 7.02 -20.40
CA ASP A 159 13.95 6.84 -21.60
C ASP A 159 13.07 6.78 -22.86
N ASP A 160 11.92 6.08 -22.78
CA ASP A 160 10.89 6.10 -23.84
C ASP A 160 10.40 7.54 -24.09
N TYR A 161 10.18 8.31 -23.01
CA TYR A 161 9.76 9.71 -23.09
C TYR A 161 10.80 10.59 -23.78
N GLN A 162 12.06 10.51 -23.36
CA GLN A 162 13.16 11.29 -23.96
C GLN A 162 13.46 10.89 -25.40
N ALA A 163 13.28 9.61 -25.75
CA ALA A 163 13.40 9.12 -27.12
C ALA A 163 12.24 9.56 -28.05
N GLY A 164 11.13 10.05 -27.48
CA GLY A 164 9.92 10.40 -28.24
C GLY A 164 9.17 9.17 -28.76
N ASN A 165 9.26 8.02 -28.07
CA ASN A 165 8.65 6.77 -28.51
C ASN A 165 7.11 6.88 -28.52
N THR A 166 6.46 6.48 -29.60
CA THR A 166 5.00 6.67 -29.74
C THR A 166 4.16 5.89 -28.72
N CYS A 167 4.72 4.82 -28.12
CA CYS A 167 4.07 4.01 -27.08
C CYS A 167 3.75 4.80 -25.79
N ILE A 168 4.41 5.94 -25.53
CA ILE A 168 4.14 6.80 -24.36
C ILE A 168 2.64 7.12 -24.25
N ILE A 169 1.96 7.37 -25.38
CA ILE A 169 0.55 7.77 -25.41
C ILE A 169 -0.33 6.60 -24.93
N ASP A 170 -0.07 5.39 -25.42
CA ASP A 170 -0.82 4.19 -25.04
C ASP A 170 -0.55 3.78 -23.58
N HIS A 171 0.71 3.88 -23.14
CA HIS A 171 1.09 3.69 -21.74
C HIS A 171 0.41 4.72 -20.84
N PHE A 172 0.38 6.01 -21.23
CA PHE A 172 -0.28 7.08 -20.47
C PHE A 172 -1.78 6.84 -20.33
N MET A 173 -2.47 6.51 -21.42
CA MET A 173 -3.91 6.20 -21.38
C MET A 173 -4.20 4.98 -20.49
N THR A 174 -3.32 3.98 -20.51
CA THR A 174 -3.39 2.80 -19.64
C THR A 174 -3.20 3.17 -18.15
N ILE A 175 -2.21 4.01 -17.83
CA ILE A 175 -1.93 4.50 -16.48
C ILE A 175 -3.09 5.36 -15.93
N ILE A 176 -3.75 6.15 -16.78
CA ILE A 176 -4.97 6.89 -16.39
C ILE A 176 -6.11 5.91 -16.02
N GLY A 177 -6.24 4.79 -16.74
CA GLY A 177 -7.15 3.70 -16.38
C GLY A 177 -6.85 3.13 -15.00
N TYR A 178 -5.59 2.77 -14.73
CA TYR A 178 -5.13 2.26 -13.43
C TYR A 178 -5.40 3.24 -12.29
N ARG A 179 -5.06 4.52 -12.47
CA ARG A 179 -5.31 5.57 -11.47
C ARG A 179 -6.79 5.73 -11.16
N LYS A 180 -7.66 5.61 -12.17
CA LYS A 180 -9.11 5.62 -11.95
C LYS A 180 -9.56 4.42 -11.13
N GLU A 181 -9.13 3.20 -11.48
CA GLU A 181 -9.48 1.96 -10.75
C GLU A 181 -9.06 2.04 -9.27
N LEU A 182 -7.84 2.51 -9.00
CA LEU A 182 -7.34 2.72 -7.64
C LEU A 182 -8.10 3.82 -6.88
N LEU A 183 -8.42 4.95 -7.53
CA LEU A 183 -9.22 6.02 -6.91
C LEU A 183 -10.66 5.56 -6.62
N ASP A 184 -11.25 4.75 -7.50
CA ASP A 184 -12.57 4.17 -7.29
C ASP A 184 -12.53 3.21 -6.09
N GLU A 185 -11.48 2.38 -5.93
CA GLU A 185 -11.28 1.54 -4.73
C GLU A 185 -11.08 2.37 -3.45
N ILE A 186 -10.19 3.36 -3.46
CA ILE A 186 -9.96 4.27 -2.33
C ILE A 186 -11.26 4.96 -1.90
N CYS A 187 -12.19 5.23 -2.82
CA CYS A 187 -13.46 5.87 -2.54
C CYS A 187 -14.59 4.92 -2.11
N LYS A 188 -14.44 3.58 -2.20
CA LYS A 188 -15.50 2.64 -1.79
C LYS A 188 -15.73 2.70 -0.28
N ASP A 189 -16.97 2.91 0.16
CA ASP A 189 -17.29 2.83 1.59
C ASP A 189 -16.95 1.45 2.17
N CYS A 190 -16.12 1.48 3.19
CA CYS A 190 -15.59 0.30 3.87
C CYS A 190 -15.54 0.57 5.36
N GLN A 191 -15.75 -0.48 6.17
CA GLN A 191 -15.31 -0.43 7.56
C GLN A 191 -13.78 -0.39 7.55
N PRO A 192 -13.13 0.61 8.19
CA PRO A 192 -11.68 0.64 8.28
C PRO A 192 -11.20 -0.46 9.24
N PHE A 193 -10.13 -1.14 8.86
CA PHE A 193 -9.39 -2.01 9.76
C PHE A 193 -8.83 -1.17 10.91
N GLN A 194 -9.14 -1.55 12.15
CA GLN A 194 -8.63 -0.87 13.35
C GLN A 194 -7.38 -1.59 13.84
N PHE A 195 -6.29 -0.84 14.00
CA PHE A 195 -5.07 -1.37 14.59
C PHE A 195 -5.01 -1.00 16.08
N HIS A 196 -5.06 -2.02 16.93
CA HIS A 196 -4.78 -1.91 18.35
C HIS A 196 -3.31 -2.25 18.60
N SER A 197 -2.64 -1.54 19.52
CA SER A 197 -1.23 -1.77 19.79
C SER A 197 -0.97 -3.18 20.29
N LEU A 198 0.17 -3.78 19.93
CA LEU A 198 0.52 -5.14 20.37
C LEU A 198 0.50 -5.28 21.91
N SER A 199 0.80 -4.19 22.64
CA SER A 199 0.71 -4.10 24.09
C SER A 199 -0.70 -4.25 24.69
N SER A 200 -1.77 -4.12 23.90
CA SER A 200 -3.14 -4.40 24.38
C SER A 200 -3.51 -5.88 24.24
N ARG A 201 -2.96 -6.60 23.25
CA ARG A 201 -3.25 -8.03 23.04
C ARG A 201 -2.68 -8.94 24.13
N GLU A 202 -1.62 -8.52 24.84
CA GLU A 202 -1.11 -9.25 26.01
C GLU A 202 -1.98 -9.07 27.27
N ASN A 203 -2.91 -8.10 27.28
CA ASN A 203 -3.78 -7.81 28.42
C ASN A 203 -5.25 -8.25 28.22
N ASP A 204 -5.63 -8.66 27.00
CA ASP A 204 -7.03 -8.93 26.61
C ASP A 204 -7.65 -10.24 27.17
N GLU A 205 -6.90 -11.04 27.95
CA GLU A 205 -7.50 -12.13 28.73
C GLU A 205 -8.26 -11.63 29.98
N THR A 206 -8.08 -10.35 30.37
CA THR A 206 -8.77 -9.76 31.53
C THR A 206 -9.13 -8.29 31.34
N GLU A 207 -10.29 -8.01 30.73
CA GLU A 207 -11.44 -7.40 31.43
C GLU A 207 -12.63 -7.12 30.50
N LYS A 208 -13.86 -7.43 30.97
CA LYS A 208 -15.09 -6.92 30.38
C LYS A 208 -15.57 -5.73 31.19
N LEU A 209 -15.88 -4.60 30.55
CA LEU A 209 -17.10 -3.79 30.75
C LEU A 209 -17.09 -2.54 29.84
N PRO A 210 -18.25 -2.07 29.34
CA PRO A 210 -18.32 -0.93 28.42
C PRO A 210 -18.54 0.40 29.15
N LYS A 211 -18.16 1.52 28.50
CA LYS A 211 -18.70 2.87 28.81
C LYS A 211 -18.94 3.68 27.54
N GLU A 212 -19.92 4.57 27.63
CA GLU A 212 -20.58 5.24 26.51
C GLU A 212 -19.92 6.58 26.12
N GLY A 213 -19.88 6.82 24.80
CA GLY A 213 -20.36 8.05 24.14
C GLY A 213 -19.75 9.42 24.44
N HIS A 214 -19.18 10.07 23.41
CA HIS A 214 -19.22 11.53 23.21
C HIS A 214 -19.10 11.92 21.72
N THR A 215 -19.52 13.15 21.40
CA THR A 215 -19.85 13.69 20.07
C THR A 215 -19.68 15.22 20.06
N VAL A 216 -19.43 15.95 18.95
CA VAL A 216 -19.37 15.66 17.50
C VAL A 216 -18.14 16.37 16.89
N ALA A 217 -17.57 15.86 15.80
CA ALA A 217 -16.90 16.71 14.79
C ALA A 217 -17.41 16.35 13.39
N THR A 218 -17.67 17.35 12.54
CA THR A 218 -18.09 17.12 11.14
C THR A 218 -16.91 16.57 10.35
N GLU A 219 -16.96 15.27 10.05
CA GLU A 219 -15.92 14.56 9.31
C GLU A 219 -15.86 15.08 7.85
N ASN A 220 -14.81 15.82 7.52
CA ASN A 220 -14.14 15.52 6.25
C ASN A 220 -13.74 14.05 6.34
N SER A 221 -14.16 13.22 5.38
CA SER A 221 -13.85 11.79 5.45
C SER A 221 -12.34 11.60 5.27
N ILE A 222 -11.63 11.26 6.35
CA ILE A 222 -10.19 11.00 6.33
C ILE A 222 -9.98 9.51 6.07
N ARG A 223 -9.39 9.19 4.92
CA ARG A 223 -9.04 7.83 4.52
C ARG A 223 -7.53 7.64 4.57
N ASN A 224 -7.07 6.90 5.56
CA ASN A 224 -5.69 6.43 5.63
C ASN A 224 -5.49 5.19 4.76
N MET A 225 -4.45 5.18 3.95
CA MET A 225 -3.97 4.08 3.12
C MET A 225 -2.53 3.75 3.51
N ILE A 226 -2.21 2.46 3.67
CA ILE A 226 -0.81 2.00 3.69
C ILE A 226 -0.41 1.58 2.28
N SER A 227 0.76 2.01 1.82
CA SER A 227 1.45 1.45 0.66
C SER A 227 2.73 0.75 1.10
N CYS A 228 2.86 -0.52 0.75
CA CYS A 228 3.97 -1.39 1.09
C CYS A 228 4.64 -1.88 -0.20
N PRO A 229 5.70 -1.22 -0.69
CA PRO A 229 6.66 -1.84 -1.59
C PRO A 229 7.33 -3.05 -0.91
N ILE A 230 7.32 -4.18 -1.60
CA ILE A 230 8.06 -5.40 -1.23
C ILE A 230 9.17 -5.62 -2.29
N LEU A 231 10.36 -6.08 -1.86
CA LEU A 231 11.68 -5.94 -2.55
C LEU A 231 12.40 -7.26 -2.91
#